data_AF-A0A7V1HAA4-F1
#
_entry.id   AF-A0A7V1HAA4-F1
#
_cell.length_a   1.000
_cell.length_b   1.000
_cell.length_c   1.000
_cell.angle_alpha   90.00
_cell.angle_beta   90.00
_cell.angle_gamma   90.00
#
_symmetry.space_group_name_H-M   'P 1'
#
loop_
_entity.id
_entity.type
_entity.pdbx_description
1 polymer ?
#
loop_
_entity_poly.entity_id
_entity_poly.type
_entity_poly.pdbx_seq_one_letter_code
_entity_poly.pdbx_strand_id
1 'polypeptide(L)'
;IPLYIHSADSPMLGNVKQSEMAAFLGVIDSPSPDHLLNDGDKIKIGKSFLRVIHTPGHSPGSVCFLGDGFLLSGDTLFLGGVGRTDLPGGSWKDMESSIKNKILTMPDEMIVLPGHGPFTTVGQEKRANPFIT
;
A
#
# COMPACT_ATOMS: atom_id res chain seq x y z
N ILE A 1 2.07 -17.22 -12.30
CA ILE A 1 2.57 -15.85 -12.01
C ILE A 1 2.87 -15.82 -10.53
N PRO A 2 4.08 -15.45 -10.10
CA PRO A 2 4.44 -15.47 -8.67
C PRO A 2 3.60 -14.48 -7.86
N LEU A 3 3.14 -14.91 -6.69
CA LEU A 3 2.40 -14.13 -5.71
C LEU A 3 3.35 -13.56 -4.64
N TYR A 4 3.35 -12.24 -4.51
CA TYR A 4 4.11 -11.50 -3.51
C TYR A 4 3.14 -10.85 -2.51
N ILE A 5 3.48 -10.89 -1.22
CA ILE A 5 2.72 -10.20 -0.17
C ILE A 5 3.66 -9.77 0.96
N HIS A 6 3.34 -8.69 1.66
CA HIS A 6 4.06 -8.36 2.89
C HIS A 6 3.79 -9.40 3.98
N SER A 7 4.81 -9.74 4.76
CA SER A 7 4.73 -10.75 5.82
C SER A 7 3.58 -10.51 6.80
N ALA A 8 3.27 -9.25 7.11
CA ALA A 8 2.18 -8.87 8.01
C ALA A 8 0.77 -9.14 7.47
N ASP A 9 0.57 -9.19 6.14
CA ASP A 9 -0.73 -9.52 5.52
C ASP A 9 -0.81 -10.98 5.06
N SER A 10 0.31 -11.72 5.04
CA SER A 10 0.33 -13.14 4.63
C SER A 10 -0.70 -14.01 5.35
N PRO A 11 -1.00 -13.85 6.66
CA PRO A 11 -2.04 -14.63 7.33
C PRO A 11 -3.46 -14.41 6.79
N MET A 12 -3.71 -13.32 6.04
CA MET A 12 -5.03 -13.01 5.48
C MET A 12 -5.39 -13.86 4.26
N LEU A 13 -4.39 -14.39 3.53
CA LEU A 13 -4.61 -15.14 2.29
C LEU A 13 -5.42 -16.43 2.48
N GLY A 14 -5.22 -17.13 3.60
CA GLY A 14 -5.83 -18.43 3.91
C GLY A 14 -7.02 -18.38 4.86
N ASN A 15 -7.55 -17.20 5.16
CA ASN A 15 -8.59 -17.00 6.19
C ASN A 15 -9.87 -16.36 5.63
N VAL A 16 -10.14 -16.51 4.33
CA VAL A 16 -11.28 -15.85 3.66
C VAL A 16 -12.61 -16.28 4.28
N LYS A 17 -12.69 -17.52 4.76
CA LYS A 17 -13.86 -18.10 5.42
C LYS A 17 -14.24 -17.48 6.77
N GLN A 18 -13.40 -16.63 7.36
CA GLN A 18 -13.75 -15.92 8.61
C GLN A 18 -14.68 -14.72 8.34
N SER A 19 -14.85 -14.33 7.08
CA SER A 19 -15.86 -13.35 6.66
C SER A 19 -17.13 -14.07 6.21
N GLU A 20 -18.22 -13.93 6.95
CA GLU A 20 -19.54 -14.50 6.59
C GLU A 20 -19.99 -14.05 5.19
N MET A 21 -19.68 -12.81 4.82
CA MET A 21 -19.94 -12.25 3.49
C MET A 21 -19.12 -12.96 2.41
N ALA A 22 -17.84 -13.22 2.66
CA ALA A 22 -16.98 -13.90 1.70
C ALA A 22 -17.36 -15.38 1.54
N ALA A 23 -17.77 -16.03 2.64
CA ALA A 23 -18.33 -17.38 2.61
C ALA A 23 -19.64 -17.42 1.81
N PHE A 24 -20.54 -16.45 2.00
CA PHE A 24 -21.79 -16.34 1.24
C PHE A 24 -21.56 -16.14 -0.26
N LEU A 25 -20.55 -15.34 -0.62
CA LEU A 25 -20.18 -15.09 -2.02
C LEU A 25 -19.37 -16.24 -2.66
N GLY A 26 -19.10 -17.32 -1.94
CA GLY A 26 -18.35 -18.48 -2.45
C GLY A 26 -16.88 -18.15 -2.74
N VAL A 27 -16.31 -17.13 -2.09
CA VAL A 27 -14.91 -16.75 -2.27
C VAL A 27 -14.03 -17.87 -1.72
N ILE A 28 -13.09 -18.33 -2.53
CA ILE A 28 -12.10 -19.33 -2.16
C ILE A 28 -10.87 -18.66 -1.55
N ASP A 29 -10.15 -19.40 -0.70
CA ASP A 29 -8.89 -18.94 -0.15
C ASP A 29 -7.86 -18.66 -1.26
N SER A 30 -7.03 -17.64 -1.05
CA SER A 30 -5.90 -17.39 -1.92
C SER A 30 -4.80 -18.43 -1.68
N PRO A 31 -4.00 -18.79 -2.69
CA PRO A 31 -2.84 -19.66 -2.48
C PRO A 31 -1.85 -19.00 -1.51
N SER A 32 -1.00 -19.81 -0.88
CA SER A 32 0.14 -19.29 -0.12
C SER A 32 1.04 -18.43 -1.01
N PRO A 33 1.69 -17.39 -0.47
CA PRO A 33 2.56 -16.53 -1.26
C PRO A 33 3.81 -17.29 -1.70
N ASP A 34 4.27 -17.04 -2.92
CA ASP A 34 5.56 -17.53 -3.40
C ASP A 34 6.72 -16.78 -2.73
N HIS A 35 6.49 -15.51 -2.38
CA HIS A 35 7.50 -14.63 -1.80
C HIS A 35 6.89 -13.66 -0.77
N LEU A 36 7.62 -13.46 0.32
CA LEU A 36 7.32 -12.43 1.30
C LEU A 36 8.11 -11.15 0.99
N LEU A 37 7.46 -10.00 1.15
CA LEU A 37 8.05 -8.68 1.04
C LEU A 37 8.30 -8.09 2.43
N ASN A 38 9.39 -7.35 2.56
CA ASN A 38 9.72 -6.50 3.70
C ASN A 38 10.14 -5.09 3.22
N ASP A 39 10.17 -4.14 4.16
CA ASP A 39 10.65 -2.78 3.88
C ASP A 39 12.08 -2.80 3.31
N GLY A 40 12.31 -2.06 2.22
CA GLY A 40 13.61 -1.95 1.57
C GLY A 40 13.95 -3.03 0.54
N ASP A 41 13.15 -4.09 0.43
CA ASP A 41 13.33 -5.13 -0.58
C ASP A 41 13.31 -4.55 -2.00
N LYS A 42 14.03 -5.21 -2.91
CA LYS A 42 14.09 -4.83 -4.33
C LYS A 42 13.46 -5.92 -5.20
N ILE A 43 12.42 -5.54 -5.94
CA ILE A 43 11.75 -6.41 -6.91
C ILE A 43 12.27 -6.07 -8.30
N LYS A 44 12.86 -7.05 -8.98
CA LYS A 44 13.35 -6.89 -10.35
C LYS A 44 12.22 -7.06 -11.35
N ILE A 45 12.03 -6.09 -12.23
CA ILE A 45 11.05 -6.13 -13.33
C ILE A 45 11.79 -5.84 -14.65
N GLY A 46 12.10 -6.89 -15.40
CA GLY A 46 12.93 -6.78 -16.61
C GLY A 46 14.32 -6.21 -16.27
N LYS A 47 14.60 -5.00 -16.74
CA LYS A 47 15.85 -4.26 -16.45
C LYS A 47 15.70 -3.22 -15.34
N SER A 48 14.49 -3.02 -14.83
CA SER A 48 14.15 -2.04 -13.80
C SER A 48 14.00 -2.70 -12.44
N PHE A 49 13.95 -1.89 -11.39
CA PHE A 49 13.68 -2.34 -10.02
C PHE A 49 12.60 -1.48 -9.39
N LEU A 50 11.77 -2.11 -8.57
CA LEU A 50 10.92 -1.43 -7.60
C LEU A 50 11.47 -1.66 -6.20
N ARG A 51 11.57 -0.61 -5.40
CA ARG A 51 11.88 -0.72 -3.97
C ARG A 51 10.58 -0.78 -3.18
N VAL A 52 10.47 -1.77 -2.30
CA VAL A 52 9.35 -1.90 -1.37
C VAL A 52 9.50 -0.86 -0.27
N ILE A 53 8.44 -0.11 -0.01
CA ILE A 53 8.33 0.83 1.10
C ILE A 53 7.15 0.36 1.94
N HIS A 54 7.38 -0.17 3.14
CA HIS A 54 6.31 -0.62 4.03
C HIS A 54 5.55 0.59 4.57
N THR A 55 4.25 0.65 4.32
CA THR A 55 3.38 1.77 4.69
C THR A 55 2.13 1.26 5.40
N PRO A 56 2.28 0.67 6.61
CA PRO A 56 1.14 0.17 7.36
C PRO A 56 0.14 1.28 7.62
N GLY A 57 -1.14 0.93 7.60
CA GLY A 57 -2.21 1.86 7.90
C GLY A 57 -3.55 1.45 7.31
N HIS A 58 -3.61 1.22 5.99
CA HIS A 58 -4.81 0.66 5.37
C HIS A 58 -4.98 -0.81 5.78
N SER A 59 -3.87 -1.56 5.71
CA SER A 59 -3.67 -2.87 6.30
C SER A 59 -2.32 -2.91 7.06
N PRO A 60 -2.08 -3.89 7.93
CA PRO A 60 -0.78 -4.08 8.59
C PRO A 60 0.39 -4.27 7.61
N GLY A 61 0.14 -4.93 6.48
CA GLY A 61 1.12 -5.22 5.44
C GLY A 61 1.03 -4.34 4.20
N SER A 62 0.33 -3.21 4.26
CA SER A 62 0.29 -2.24 3.16
C SER A 62 1.70 -1.80 2.77
N VAL A 63 2.00 -1.78 1.48
CA VAL A 63 3.28 -1.33 0.92
C VAL A 63 3.06 -0.40 -0.26
N CYS A 64 3.97 0.56 -0.42
CA CYS A 64 4.16 1.29 -1.66
C CYS A 64 5.34 0.68 -2.44
N PHE A 65 5.33 0.83 -3.77
CA PHE A 65 6.46 0.47 -4.62
C PHE A 65 7.07 1.71 -5.25
N LEU A 66 8.32 2.01 -4.90
CA LEU A 66 9.06 3.13 -5.46
C LEU A 66 9.81 2.68 -6.72
N GLY A 67 9.51 3.32 -7.83
CA GLY A 67 10.24 3.22 -9.09
C GLY A 67 11.10 4.47 -9.37
N ASP A 68 11.52 4.61 -10.62
CA ASP A 68 12.27 5.78 -11.06
C ASP A 68 11.31 6.94 -11.38
N GLY A 69 11.27 7.95 -10.52
CA GLY A 69 10.40 9.13 -10.66
C GLY A 69 8.93 8.93 -10.28
N PHE A 70 8.52 7.74 -9.83
CA PHE A 70 7.14 7.46 -9.41
C PHE A 70 7.05 6.55 -8.18
N LEU A 71 5.92 6.66 -7.48
CA LEU A 71 5.51 5.82 -6.36
C LEU A 71 4.14 5.19 -6.66
N LEU A 72 4.06 3.86 -6.68
CA LEU A 72 2.78 3.16 -6.61
C LEU A 72 2.34 3.14 -5.15
N SER A 73 1.32 3.91 -4.76
CA SER A 73 0.96 4.10 -3.35
C SER A 73 -0.10 3.13 -2.81
N GLY A 74 -0.71 2.32 -3.69
CA GLY A 74 -1.87 1.51 -3.32
C GLY A 74 -2.92 2.38 -2.63
N ASP A 75 -3.43 1.91 -1.49
CA ASP A 75 -4.42 2.61 -0.68
C ASP A 75 -3.81 3.45 0.46
N THR A 76 -2.53 3.79 0.35
CA THR A 76 -1.86 4.63 1.35
C THR A 76 -2.13 6.12 1.11
N LEU A 77 -2.02 6.60 -0.14
CA LEU A 77 -2.14 8.02 -0.49
C LEU A 77 -2.81 8.18 -1.86
N PHE A 78 -3.84 9.02 -1.91
CA PHE A 78 -4.60 9.37 -3.11
C PHE A 78 -4.47 10.87 -3.40
N LEU A 79 -4.98 11.31 -4.57
CA LEU A 79 -5.22 12.72 -4.82
C LEU A 79 -6.22 13.29 -3.80
N GLY A 80 -5.75 14.14 -2.88
CA GLY A 80 -6.58 14.78 -1.86
C GLY A 80 -7.24 13.80 -0.88
N GLY A 81 -6.69 12.59 -0.74
CA GLY A 81 -7.31 11.54 0.08
C GLY A 81 -6.33 10.46 0.52
N VAL A 82 -6.86 9.49 1.27
CA VAL A 82 -6.17 8.30 1.78
C VAL A 82 -7.13 7.11 1.78
N GLY A 83 -6.60 5.89 1.87
CA GLY A 83 -7.41 4.70 2.08
C GLY A 83 -8.07 4.69 3.46
N ARG A 84 -9.11 3.86 3.60
CA ARG A 84 -9.81 3.68 4.87
C ARG A 84 -8.93 2.95 5.89
N THR A 85 -9.12 3.22 7.17
CA THR A 85 -8.35 2.59 8.27
C THR A 85 -9.24 2.00 9.37
N ASP A 86 -10.53 1.84 9.10
CA ASP A 86 -11.56 1.44 10.07
C ASP A 86 -11.88 -0.06 10.06
N LEU A 87 -11.31 -0.83 9.13
CA LEU A 87 -11.44 -2.29 9.07
C LEU A 87 -10.39 -2.98 9.97
N PRO A 88 -10.60 -4.26 10.35
CA PRO A 88 -9.63 -5.01 11.15
C PRO A 88 -8.21 -4.95 10.59
N GLY A 89 -7.26 -4.52 11.43
CA GLY A 89 -5.85 -4.32 11.05
C GLY A 89 -5.53 -2.92 10.51
N GLY A 90 -6.54 -2.09 10.19
CA GLY A 90 -6.35 -0.70 9.82
C GLY A 90 -5.97 0.19 11.02
N SER A 91 -5.18 1.23 10.77
CA SER A 91 -4.67 2.16 11.77
C SER A 91 -4.36 3.53 11.16
N TRP A 92 -5.14 4.55 11.54
CA TRP A 92 -4.88 5.94 11.11
C TRP A 92 -3.51 6.44 11.57
N LYS A 93 -3.12 6.13 12.81
CA LYS A 93 -1.83 6.54 13.37
C LYS A 93 -0.66 5.99 12.54
N ASP A 94 -0.73 4.74 12.11
CA ASP A 94 0.31 4.13 11.30
C ASP A 94 0.29 4.68 9.87
N MET A 95 -0.91 4.91 9.30
CA MET A 95 -1.06 5.54 7.99
C MET A 95 -0.44 6.94 7.97
N GLU A 96 -0.79 7.78 8.95
CA GLU A 96 -0.27 9.13 9.09
C GLU A 96 1.26 9.12 9.23
N SER A 97 1.81 8.22 10.07
CA SER A 97 3.25 8.04 10.22
C SER A 97 3.93 7.61 8.91
N SER A 98 3.35 6.65 8.20
CA SER A 98 3.84 6.15 6.91
C SER A 98 3.90 7.27 5.88
N ILE A 99 2.83 8.05 5.76
CA ILE A 99 2.75 9.16 4.83
C ILE A 99 3.78 10.24 5.19
N LYS A 100 3.78 10.74 6.44
CA LYS A 100 4.64 11.85 6.86
C LYS A 100 6.13 11.50 6.80
N ASN A 101 6.49 10.30 7.25
CA ASN A 101 7.90 9.93 7.42
C ASN A 101 8.50 9.27 6.16
N LYS A 102 7.70 8.63 5.31
CA LYS A 102 8.22 7.89 4.13
C LYS A 102 7.85 8.54 2.79
N ILE A 103 6.65 9.09 2.65
CA ILE A 103 6.16 9.62 1.36
C ILE A 103 6.43 11.11 1.25
N LEU A 104 6.05 11.90 2.26
CA LEU A 104 6.25 13.36 2.24
C LEU A 104 7.72 13.77 2.41
N THR A 105 8.62 12.83 2.70
CA THR A 105 10.07 13.07 2.67
C THR A 105 10.68 12.98 1.27
N MET A 106 9.91 12.54 0.27
CA MET A 106 10.33 12.46 -1.13
C MET A 106 10.30 13.85 -1.83
N PRO A 107 10.99 13.99 -2.99
CA PRO A 107 10.92 15.21 -3.81
C PRO A 107 9.49 15.58 -4.20
N ASP A 108 9.21 16.87 -4.36
CA ASP A 108 7.86 17.38 -4.62
C ASP A 108 7.32 16.93 -5.99
N GLU A 109 8.21 16.74 -6.97
CA GLU A 109 7.93 16.26 -8.31
C GLU A 109 7.64 14.76 -8.40
N MET A 110 7.83 14.01 -7.30
CA MET A 110 7.55 12.57 -7.26
C MET A 110 6.09 12.30 -7.62
N ILE A 111 5.87 11.56 -8.72
CA ILE A 111 4.54 11.18 -9.17
C ILE A 111 4.00 10.07 -8.27
N VAL A 112 2.79 10.24 -7.75
CA VAL A 112 2.09 9.24 -6.94
C VAL A 112 0.96 8.64 -7.76
N LEU A 113 1.05 7.34 -8.00
CA LEU A 113 0.08 6.53 -8.74
C LEU A 113 -0.72 5.68 -7.73
N PRO A 114 -1.95 6.09 -7.36
CA PRO A 114 -2.74 5.41 -6.34
C PRO A 114 -3.38 4.10 -6.85
N GLY A 115 -3.84 3.28 -5.91
CA GLY A 115 -4.70 2.13 -6.20
C GLY A 115 -6.06 2.54 -6.79
N HIS A 116 -6.53 3.75 -6.45
CA HIS A 116 -7.81 4.30 -6.89
C HIS A 116 -7.72 5.78 -7.27
N GLY A 117 -8.46 6.17 -8.30
CA GLY A 117 -8.55 7.56 -8.74
C GLY A 117 -7.36 8.03 -9.58
N PRO A 118 -7.27 9.34 -9.86
CA PRO A 118 -6.21 9.93 -10.67
C PRO A 118 -4.87 10.03 -9.90
N PHE A 119 -3.77 10.18 -10.64
CA PHE A 119 -2.46 10.43 -10.05
C PHE A 119 -2.38 11.80 -9.37
N THR A 120 -1.38 11.97 -8.51
CA THR A 120 -1.00 13.25 -7.89
C THR A 120 0.53 13.37 -7.79
N THR A 121 1.04 14.38 -7.11
CA THR A 121 2.46 14.52 -6.77
C THR A 121 2.64 14.70 -5.27
N VAL A 122 3.80 14.31 -4.74
CA VAL A 122 4.12 14.52 -3.32
C VAL A 122 3.97 16.00 -2.93
N GLY A 123 4.44 16.93 -3.78
CA GLY A 123 4.31 18.36 -3.52
C GLY A 123 2.85 18.83 -3.47
N GLN A 124 1.99 18.29 -4.33
CA GLN A 124 0.56 18.61 -4.32
C GLN A 124 -0.10 18.14 -3.02
N GLU A 125 0.16 16.90 -2.59
CA GLU A 125 -0.44 16.35 -1.37
C GLU A 125 0.09 17.04 -0.10
N LYS A 126 1.36 17.44 -0.05
CA LYS A 126 1.90 18.28 1.05
C LYS A 126 1.12 19.57 1.26
N ARG A 127 0.60 20.17 0.19
CA ARG A 127 -0.03 21.49 0.22
C ARG A 127 -1.55 21.45 0.41
N ALA A 128 -2.20 20.38 -0.04
CA ALA A 128 -3.64 20.38 -0.25
C ALA A 128 -4.38 19.13 0.25
N ASN A 129 -3.69 18.11 0.75
CA ASN A 129 -4.38 16.90 1.23
C ASN A 129 -5.01 17.14 2.62
N PRO A 130 -6.34 17.17 2.74
CA PRO A 130 -7.04 17.54 3.97
C PRO A 130 -6.88 16.52 5.12
N PHE A 131 -6.31 15.35 4.85
CA PHE A 131 -6.03 14.33 5.85
C PHE A 131 -4.63 14.49 6.46
N ILE A 132 -3.75 15.27 5.84
CA ILE A 132 -2.34 15.38 6.24
C ILE A 132 -1.98 16.79 6.71
N THR A 133 -2.62 17.82 6.13
CA THR A 133 -2.47 19.25 6.47
C THR A 133 -3.44 19.67 7.55
#